data_AF-A0A8T3LKL4-F1
#
_entry.id   AF-A0A8T3LKL4-F1
#
_cell.length_a   1.000
_cell.length_b   1.000
_cell.length_c   1.000
_cell.angle_alpha   90.00
_cell.angle_beta   90.00
_cell.angle_gamma   90.00
#
_symmetry.space_group_name_H-M   'P 1'
#
loop_
_entity.id
_entity.type
_entity.pdbx_description
1 polymer ?
#
loop_
_entity_poly.entity_id
_entity_poly.type
_entity_poly.pdbx_seq_one_letter_code
_entity_poly.pdbx_strand_id
1 'polypeptide(L)'
;IPELVVGYMIKDRLGQPIFGTNTYHLNQTLTSLKKGEKRSFLFSFDARLGVGSYSVAVALHTSSTHLGKNYEWRDLAVVFNVVNTEQQEFVGVSWLPPELEIS
;
A
#
# COMPACT_ATOMS: atom_id res chain seq x y z
N ILE A 1 -11.45 3.85 20.73
CA ILE A 1 -11.21 2.69 19.84
C ILE A 1 -10.12 1.85 20.50
N PRO A 2 -10.38 0.58 20.87
CA PRO A 2 -9.41 -0.25 21.62
C PRO A 2 -8.14 -0.54 20.82
N GLU A 3 -8.29 -0.77 19.53
CA GLU A 3 -7.21 -1.06 18.59
C GLU A 3 -7.53 -0.44 17.23
N LEU A 4 -6.53 0.19 16.62
CA LEU A 4 -6.59 0.75 15.27
C LEU A 4 -5.37 0.29 14.47
N VAL A 5 -5.67 -0.39 13.37
CA VAL A 5 -4.74 -0.75 12.32
C VAL A 5 -5.12 0.03 11.07
N VAL A 6 -4.12 0.65 10.44
CA VAL A 6 -4.28 1.39 9.19
C VAL A 6 -3.55 0.64 8.09
N GLY A 7 -4.29 0.23 7.07
CA GLY A 7 -3.77 -0.47 5.91
C GLY A 7 -3.88 0.36 4.65
N TYR A 8 -2.99 0.10 3.70
CA TYR A 8 -3.15 0.53 2.33
C TYR A 8 -2.86 -0.61 1.36
N MET A 9 -3.43 -0.51 0.18
CA MET A 9 -3.23 -1.45 -0.91
C MET A 9 -3.06 -0.69 -2.21
N ILE A 10 -2.01 -1.00 -2.96
CA ILE A 10 -1.80 -0.55 -4.33
C ILE A 10 -2.43 -1.60 -5.25
N LYS A 11 -3.27 -1.14 -6.18
CA LYS A 11 -3.91 -1.98 -7.19
C LYS A 11 -3.56 -1.50 -8.58
N ASP A 12 -3.51 -2.40 -9.54
CA ASP A 12 -3.42 -2.02 -10.96
C ASP A 12 -4.76 -1.50 -11.51
N ARG A 13 -4.78 -1.16 -12.80
CA ARG A 13 -5.97 -0.66 -13.51
C ARG A 13 -7.15 -1.64 -13.51
N LEU A 14 -6.91 -2.94 -13.40
CA LEU A 14 -7.97 -3.96 -13.34
C LEU A 14 -8.43 -4.24 -11.91
N GLY A 15 -7.84 -3.55 -10.92
CA GLY A 15 -8.14 -3.73 -9.51
C GLY A 15 -7.38 -4.89 -8.86
N GLN A 16 -6.41 -5.50 -9.55
CA GLN A 16 -5.60 -6.56 -8.99
C GLN A 16 -4.65 -5.99 -7.92
N PRO A 17 -4.61 -6.56 -6.71
CA PRO A 17 -3.66 -6.14 -5.68
C PRO A 17 -2.22 -6.38 -6.14
N ILE A 18 -1.42 -5.32 -6.13
CA ILE A 18 0.02 -5.35 -6.45
C ILE A 18 0.85 -5.39 -5.18
N PHE A 19 0.46 -4.58 -4.19
CA PHE A 19 1.08 -4.55 -2.88
C PHE A 19 0.05 -4.16 -1.84
N GLY A 20 0.17 -4.67 -0.63
CA GLY A 20 -0.63 -4.21 0.50
C GLY A 20 0.06 -4.52 1.81
N THR A 21 -0.04 -3.60 2.76
CA THR A 21 0.44 -3.79 4.13
C THR A 21 -0.39 -2.95 5.07
N ASN A 22 -0.12 -3.06 6.37
CA ASN A 22 -0.77 -2.27 7.39
C ASN A 22 0.14 -2.06 8.60
N THR A 23 -0.28 -1.17 9.49
CA THR A 23 0.47 -0.88 10.71
C THR A 23 0.65 -2.08 11.63
N TYR A 24 -0.20 -3.11 11.57
CA TYR A 24 0.00 -4.35 12.32
C TYR A 24 1.23 -5.12 11.83
N HIS A 25 1.35 -5.34 10.52
CA HIS A 25 2.51 -6.02 9.92
C HIS A 25 3.81 -5.23 10.08
N LEU A 26 3.70 -3.91 10.30
CA LEU A 26 4.83 -3.03 10.61
C LEU A 26 5.10 -2.89 12.12
N ASN A 27 4.41 -3.64 12.98
CA ASN A 27 4.52 -3.56 14.45
C ASN A 27 4.27 -2.16 15.02
N GLN A 28 3.36 -1.40 14.40
CA GLN A 28 2.95 -0.04 14.78
C GLN A 28 1.43 0.10 15.01
N THR A 29 0.79 -0.95 15.53
CA THR A 29 -0.62 -0.91 15.91
C THR A 29 -0.85 0.13 17.01
N LEU A 30 -1.88 0.97 16.84
CA LEU A 30 -2.29 1.89 17.89
C LEU A 30 -3.36 1.25 18.76
N THR A 31 -3.27 1.47 20.06
CA THR A 31 -4.26 0.99 21.03
C THR A 31 -4.81 2.14 21.86
N SER A 32 -6.00 1.93 22.44
CA SER A 32 -6.61 2.83 23.42
C SER A 32 -6.83 4.29 22.95
N LEU A 33 -7.20 4.49 21.68
CA LEU A 33 -7.49 5.83 21.15
C LEU A 33 -8.73 6.43 21.78
N LYS A 34 -8.64 7.72 22.15
CA LYS A 34 -9.74 8.47 22.77
C LYS A 34 -10.62 9.15 21.72
N LYS A 35 -11.88 9.41 22.09
CA LYS A 35 -12.81 10.16 21.22
C LYS A 35 -12.25 11.56 20.96
N GLY A 36 -12.30 12.01 19.70
CA GLY A 36 -11.83 13.33 19.27
C GLY A 36 -10.33 13.42 18.98
N GLU A 37 -9.58 12.35 19.23
CA GLU A 37 -8.14 12.29 18.93
C GLU A 37 -7.90 12.26 17.42
N LYS A 38 -6.95 13.08 16.95
CA LYS A 38 -6.53 13.13 15.54
C LYS A 38 -5.14 12.51 15.40
N ARG A 39 -4.97 11.66 14.39
CA ARG A 39 -3.72 10.98 14.07
C ARG A 39 -3.42 11.12 12.58
N SER A 40 -2.14 11.29 12.27
CA SER A 40 -1.63 11.32 10.90
C SER A 40 -0.69 10.13 10.70
N PHE A 41 -0.83 9.47 9.55
CA PHE A 41 -0.01 8.33 9.16
C PHE A 41 0.72 8.70 7.87
N LEU A 42 2.01 8.44 7.83
CA LEU A 42 2.85 8.67 6.65
C LEU A 42 3.50 7.34 6.28
N PHE A 43 3.17 6.82 5.11
CA PHE A 43 3.80 5.63 4.52
C PHE A 43 4.73 6.10 3.41
N SER A 44 6.01 5.73 3.50
CA SER A 44 7.03 6.03 2.49
C SER A 44 7.61 4.72 1.97
N PHE A 45 7.77 4.61 0.66
CA PHE A 45 8.33 3.44 0.01
C PHE A 45 8.94 3.82 -1.34
N ASP A 46 9.92 3.04 -1.80
CA ASP A 46 10.41 3.14 -3.17
C ASP A 46 9.36 2.56 -4.12
N ALA A 47 8.86 3.39 -5.04
CA ALA A 47 7.87 2.97 -6.02
C ALA A 47 8.53 2.14 -7.15
N ARG A 48 8.98 0.92 -6.83
CA ARG A 48 9.54 -0.05 -7.80
C ARG A 48 8.46 -0.73 -8.64
N LEU A 49 7.62 0.09 -9.27
CA LEU A 49 6.47 -0.33 -10.05
C LEU A 49 6.75 -0.25 -11.55
N GLY A 50 6.08 -1.11 -12.31
CA GLY A 50 6.02 -1.06 -13.76
C GLY A 50 5.33 0.20 -14.29
N VAL A 51 5.54 0.51 -15.56
CA VAL A 51 4.75 1.55 -16.26
C VAL A 51 3.29 1.14 -16.28
N GLY A 52 2.39 2.05 -15.89
CA GLY A 52 0.96 1.75 -15.86
C GLY A 52 0.15 2.72 -15.01
N SER A 53 -1.15 2.45 -14.94
CA SER A 53 -2.10 3.17 -14.09
C SER A 53 -2.40 2.34 -12.84
N TYR A 54 -2.34 2.99 -11.69
CA TYR A 54 -2.52 2.39 -10.37
C TYR A 54 -3.47 3.18 -9.51
N SER A 55 -3.95 2.55 -8.45
CA SER A 55 -4.75 3.20 -7.42
C SER A 55 -4.33 2.76 -6.02
N VAL A 56 -4.61 3.60 -5.02
CA VAL A 56 -4.44 3.29 -3.60
C VAL A 56 -5.82 3.12 -2.97
N ALA A 57 -6.05 1.98 -2.32
CA ALA A 57 -7.12 1.78 -1.35
C ALA A 57 -6.57 1.93 0.06
N VAL A 58 -7.37 2.46 0.99
CA VAL A 58 -7.01 2.64 2.41
C VAL A 58 -8.09 1.99 3.28
N ALA A 59 -7.68 1.37 4.37
CA ALA A 59 -8.59 0.74 5.32
C ALA A 59 -8.22 1.07 6.77
N LEU A 60 -9.23 1.29 7.61
CA LEU A 60 -9.11 1.38 9.06
C LEU A 60 -9.83 0.17 9.66
N HIS A 61 -9.12 -0.66 10.43
CA HIS A 61 -9.70 -1.88 10.99
C HIS A 61 -9.02 -2.30 12.30
N THR A 62 -9.50 -3.37 12.91
CA THR A 62 -8.80 -4.08 14.01
C THR A 62 -7.96 -5.21 13.47
N SER A 63 -6.99 -5.67 14.26
CA SER A 63 -6.21 -6.90 14.01
C SER A 63 -5.43 -6.89 12.68
N SER A 64 -4.79 -8.02 12.36
CA SER A 64 -3.95 -8.16 11.15
C SER A 64 -4.72 -8.04 9.84
N THR A 65 -6.04 -8.31 9.84
CA THR A 65 -6.89 -8.24 8.65
C THR A 65 -8.19 -7.48 8.93
N HIS A 66 -8.83 -6.98 7.88
CA HIS A 66 -10.08 -6.22 7.99
C HIS A 66 -11.33 -7.08 8.30
N LEU A 67 -11.19 -8.41 8.41
CA LEU A 67 -12.31 -9.35 8.58
C LEU A 67 -12.97 -9.28 9.97
N GLY A 68 -12.28 -8.75 10.98
CA GLY A 68 -12.81 -8.61 12.34
C GLY A 68 -13.77 -7.43 12.46
N LYS A 69 -13.23 -6.22 12.64
CA LYS A 69 -13.99 -4.97 12.56
C LYS A 69 -13.35 -4.04 11.54
N ASN A 70 -14.07 -3.75 10.47
CA ASN A 70 -13.73 -2.68 9.54
C ASN A 70 -14.44 -1.40 9.98
N TYR A 71 -13.67 -0.35 10.27
CA TYR A 71 -14.20 0.96 10.63
C TYR A 71 -14.44 1.83 9.41
N GLU A 72 -13.57 1.70 8.41
CA GLU A 72 -13.65 2.42 7.15
C GLU A 72 -12.90 1.63 6.07
N TRP A 73 -13.43 1.66 4.86
CA TRP A 73 -12.75 1.23 3.65
C TRP A 73 -12.97 2.27 2.56
N ARG A 74 -11.89 2.78 1.99
CA ARG A 74 -11.94 3.72 0.88
C ARG A 74 -11.12 3.19 -0.28
N ASP A 75 -11.81 2.79 -1.33
CA ASP A 75 -11.17 2.48 -2.61
C ASP A 75 -10.87 3.76 -3.40
N LEU A 76 -9.94 3.68 -4.36
CA LEU A 76 -9.54 4.80 -5.22
C LEU A 76 -9.25 6.10 -4.44
N ALA A 77 -8.64 5.98 -3.26
CA ALA A 77 -8.28 7.13 -2.43
C ALA A 77 -7.30 8.06 -3.18
N VAL A 78 -6.42 7.47 -4.00
CA VAL A 78 -5.55 8.14 -4.96
C VAL A 78 -5.49 7.29 -6.22
N VAL A 79 -5.48 7.94 -7.39
CA VAL A 79 -5.21 7.31 -8.69
C VAL A 79 -3.99 8.01 -9.29
N PHE A 80 -3.04 7.24 -9.81
CA PHE A 80 -1.79 7.77 -10.34
C PHE A 80 -1.26 6.92 -11.50
N ASN A 81 -0.35 7.50 -12.28
CA ASN A 81 0.35 6.80 -13.35
C ASN A 81 1.84 6.73 -13.03
N VAL A 82 2.45 5.60 -13.38
CA VAL A 82 3.89 5.40 -13.36
C VAL A 82 4.38 5.46 -14.81
N VAL A 83 5.39 6.28 -15.05
CA VAL A 83 6.10 6.37 -16.33
C VAL A 83 7.56 6.04 -16.08
N ASN A 84 8.20 5.36 -17.03
CA ASN A 84 9.61 5.07 -16.95
C ASN A 84 10.39 6.16 -17.70
N THR A 85 11.19 6.93 -16.98
CA THR A 85 12.01 8.02 -17.53
C THR A 85 13.50 7.69 -17.55
N GLU A 86 13.95 6.71 -16.75
CA GLU A 86 15.38 6.53 -16.41
C GLU A 86 15.82 5.07 -16.28
N GLN A 87 14.90 4.13 -16.01
CA GLN A 87 15.26 2.71 -15.80
C GLN A 87 15.42 1.99 -17.14
N GLN A 88 16.21 0.91 -17.15
CA GLN A 88 16.30 0.03 -18.34
C GLN A 88 14.90 -0.49 -18.70
N GLU A 89 14.69 -0.80 -19.99
CA GLU A 89 13.42 -1.34 -20.45
C GLU A 89 13.10 -2.68 -19.77
N PHE A 90 11.86 -2.84 -19.33
CA PHE A 90 11.35 -4.06 -18.73
C PHE A 90 9.85 -4.20 -18.97
N VAL A 91 9.35 -5.41 -18.76
CA VAL A 91 7.92 -5.73 -18.80
C VAL A 91 7.48 -6.25 -17.45
N GLY A 92 6.24 -5.92 -17.07
CA GLY A 92 5.62 -6.36 -15.83
C GLY A 92 5.35 -5.20 -14.87
N VAL A 93 4.83 -5.53 -13.69
CA VAL A 93 4.36 -4.56 -12.68
C VAL A 93 5.40 -4.25 -11.60
N SER A 94 6.53 -4.95 -11.60
CA SER A 94 7.58 -4.81 -10.59
C SER A 94 8.93 -4.59 -11.28
N TRP A 95 9.65 -3.58 -10.83
CA TRP A 95 11.02 -3.34 -11.26
C TRP A 95 11.99 -4.26 -10.49
N LEU A 96 12.62 -5.19 -11.20
CA LEU A 96 13.54 -6.20 -10.67
C LEU A 96 14.80 -6.26 -11.56
N PRO A 97 15.72 -5.28 -11.44
CA PRO A 97 16.90 -5.21 -12.30
C PRO A 97 17.79 -6.43 -12.11
N PRO A 98 18.16 -7.15 -13.18
CA PRO A 98 19.07 -8.28 -13.09
C PRO A 98 20.54 -7.82 -13.12
N GLU A 99 21.42 -8.66 -12.58
CA GLU A 99 22.86 -8.66 -12.91
C GLU A 99 23.11 -9.80 -13.91
N LEU A 100 23.88 -9.54 -14.98
CA LEU A 100 24.20 -10.50 -16.03
C LEU A 100 25.72 -10.78 -16.04
N GLU A 101 26.08 -12.05 -15.89
CA GLU A 101 27.44 -12.55 -16.09
C GLU A 101 27.47 -13.47 -17.33
N ILE A 102 28.46 -13.27 -18.21
CA ILE A 102 28.71 -14.13 -19.37
C ILE A 102 30.12 -14.69 -19.23
N SER A 103 30.24 -16.01 -19.15
CA SER A 103 31.51 -16.76 -19.07
C SER A 103 31.78 -17.55 -20.34
#